data_AF-A0A6J5FM01-F1
#
_entry.id   AF-A0A6J5FM01-F1
#
_cell.length_a   1.000
_cell.length_b   1.000
_cell.length_c   1.000
_cell.angle_alpha   90.00
_cell.angle_beta   90.00
_cell.angle_gamma   90.00
#
_symmetry.space_group_name_H-M   'P 1'
#
loop_
_entity.id
_entity.type
_entity.pdbx_description
1 polymer ?
#
loop_
_entity_poly.entity_id
_entity_poly.type
_entity_poly.pdbx_seq_one_letter_code
_entity_poly.pdbx_strand_id
1 'polypeptide(L)' 'MKATVNARGMLIVEPENELEAYALGKWSAANLTDRFCASKPDLKLIVNCEQWPDAIEPVTVGVIPWLSRGAQKP' A
#
# COMPACT_ATOMS: atom_id res chain seq x y z
N MET A 1 -7.32 -9.09 14.43
CA MET A 1 -6.23 -8.63 13.55
C MET A 1 -4.96 -9.38 13.89
N LYS A 2 -4.16 -9.74 12.89
CA LYS A 2 -2.87 -10.42 13.07
C LYS A 2 -1.72 -9.62 12.47
N ALA A 3 -0.61 -9.55 13.20
CA ALA A 3 0.63 -8.92 12.75
C ALA A 3 1.78 -9.94 12.79
N THR A 4 2.48 -10.08 11.67
CA THR A 4 3.57 -11.06 11.51
C THR A 4 4.83 -10.36 10.99
N VAL A 5 5.99 -10.62 11.59
CA VAL A 5 7.28 -10.21 11.03
C VAL A 5 7.89 -11.42 10.31
N ASN A 6 8.15 -11.29 9.01
CA ASN A 6 8.79 -12.37 8.26
C ASN A 6 10.32 -12.37 8.47
N ALA A 7 10.98 -13.44 8.02
CA ALA A 7 12.44 -13.59 8.12
C ALA A 7 13.25 -12.51 7.38
N ARG A 8 12.61 -11.70 6.52
CA ARG A 8 13.23 -10.56 5.81
C ARG A 8 13.01 -9.22 6.53
N GLY A 9 12.47 -9.24 7.75
CA GLY A 9 12.21 -8.04 8.56
C GLY A 9 11.04 -7.19 8.04
N MET A 10 10.12 -7.80 7.29
CA MET A 10 8.91 -7.13 6.81
C MET A 10 7.75 -7.42 7.75
N LEU A 11 7.07 -6.36 8.18
CA LEU A 11 5.83 -6.43 8.94
C LEU A 11 4.67 -6.64 7.98
N ILE A 12 3.89 -7.69 8.20
CA ILE A 12 2.67 -8.01 7.45
C ILE A 12 1.52 -7.90 8.44
N VAL A 13 0.52 -7.07 8.13
CA VAL A 13 -0.69 -6.90 8.93
C VAL A 13 -1.89 -7.41 8.14
N GLU A 14 -2.62 -8.33 8.75
CA GLU A 14 -3.76 -9.04 8.18
C GLU A 14 -5.01 -8.82 9.05
N PRO A 15 -6.12 -8.33 8.48
CA PRO A 15 -7.39 -8.29 9.18
C PRO A 15 -7.98 -9.70 9.31
N GLU A 16 -8.67 -9.97 10.41
CA GLU A 16 -9.37 -11.24 10.66
C GLU A 16 -10.87 -11.14 10.35
N ASN A 17 -11.37 -9.93 10.10
CA ASN A 17 -12.76 -9.66 9.75
C ASN A 17 -12.88 -8.37 8.92
N GLU A 18 -14.07 -8.14 8.35
CA GLU A 18 -14.38 -7.01 7.47
C GLU A 18 -14.20 -5.64 8.14
N LEU A 19 -14.59 -5.52 9.42
CA LEU A 19 -14.47 -4.27 10.17
C LEU A 19 -13.00 -3.88 10.36
N GLU A 20 -12.16 -4.86 10.68
CA GLU A 20 -10.71 -4.66 10.77
C GLU A 20 -10.11 -4.30 9.43
N ALA A 21 -10.56 -4.94 8.35
CA ALA A 21 -10.09 -4.63 7.00
C ALA A 21 -10.39 -3.17 6.67
N TYR A 22 -11.62 -2.71 6.94
CA TYR A 22 -12.03 -1.32 6.75
C TYR A 22 -11.17 -0.34 7.57
N ALA A 23 -10.99 -0.62 8.87
CA ALA A 23 -10.20 0.22 9.75
C ALA A 23 -8.72 0.29 9.29
N LEU A 24 -8.16 -0.85 8.89
CA LEU A 24 -6.79 -0.97 8.43
C LEU A 24 -6.58 -0.25 7.09
N GLY A 25 -7.54 -0.36 6.17
CA GLY A 25 -7.53 0.37 4.91
C GLY A 25 -7.52 1.88 5.11
N LYS A 26 -8.42 2.41 5.95
CA LYS A 26 -8.46 3.84 6.32
C LYS A 26 -7.17 4.32 6.98
N TRP A 27 -6.65 3.54 7.94
CA TRP A 27 -5.37 3.87 8.58
C TRP A 27 -4.22 3.90 7.57
N SER A 28 -4.14 2.91 6.67
CA SER A 28 -3.07 2.82 5.68
C SER A 28 -3.07 4.00 4.70
N ALA A 29 -4.24 4.42 4.23
CA ALA A 29 -4.39 5.58 3.37
C ALA A 29 -3.96 6.89 4.06
N ALA A 30 -4.17 7.01 5.37
CA ALA A 30 -3.78 8.21 6.10
C ALA A 30 -2.29 8.24 6.50
N ASN A 31 -1.64 7.09 6.66
CA ASN A 31 -0.31 7.00 7.29
C ASN A 31 0.80 6.57 6.34
N LEU A 32 0.48 5.99 5.17
CA LEU A 32 1.47 5.53 4.19
C LEU A 32 1.64 6.47 3.00
N THR A 33 1.14 7.71 3.10
CA THR A 33 1.02 8.69 2.01
C THR A 33 2.29 9.46 1.64
N ASP A 34 3.46 9.10 2.15
CA ASP A 34 4.71 9.80 1.79
C ASP A 34 5.90 8.85 1.67
N ARG A 35 6.02 8.24 0.48
CA ARG A 35 7.05 7.23 0.16
C ARG A 35 8.42 7.80 -0.25
N PHE A 36 8.63 9.12 -0.16
CA PHE A 36 9.88 9.75 -0.63
C PHE A 36 10.64 10.52 0.46
N CYS A 37 10.43 10.19 1.74
CA CYS A 37 11.29 10.67 2.81
C CYS A 37 12.53 9.77 2.97
N ALA A 38 13.54 9.96 2.10
CA ALA A 38 14.81 9.20 2.10
C ALA A 38 15.66 9.34 3.39
N SER A 39 15.20 10.14 4.36
CA SER A 39 15.90 10.48 5.59
C SER A 39 15.49 9.64 6.81
N LYS A 40 14.52 8.72 6.69
CA LYS A 40 14.10 7.84 7.80
C LYS A 40 14.26 6.37 7.42
N PRO A 41 14.72 5.50 8.36
CA PRO A 41 14.66 4.06 8.15
C PRO A 41 13.19 3.67 7.95
N ASP A 42 12.85 3.29 6.71
CA ASP A 42 11.48 3.01 6.32
C ASP A 42 11.16 1.56 6.71
N LEU A 43 10.17 1.39 7.59
CA LEU A 43 9.71 0.06 7.99
C LEU A 43 9.06 -0.61 6.77
N LYS A 44 9.54 -1.78 6.39
CA LYS A 44 8.93 -2.58 5.31
C LYS A 44 7.59 -3.13 5.81
N LEU A 45 6.49 -2.48 5.43
CA LEU A 45 5.13 -2.84 5.83
C LEU A 45 4.31 -3.33 4.62
N ILE A 46 3.57 -4.42 4.81
CA ILE A 46 2.48 -4.85 3.92
C ILE A 46 1.18 -4.84 4.72
N VAL A 47 0.18 -4.15 4.19
CA VAL A 47 -1.22 -4.26 4.61
C VAL A 47 -1.89 -5.27 3.67
N ASN A 48 -2.16 -6.47 4.16
CA ASN A 48 -2.73 -7.54 3.37
C ASN A 48 -4.26 -7.58 3.58
N CYS A 49 -5.01 -6.96 2.67
CA CYS A 49 -6.47 -7.00 2.64
C CYS A 49 -7.00 -7.83 1.45
N GLU A 50 -6.27 -8.87 1.00
CA GLU A 50 -6.66 -9.67 -0.18
C GLU A 50 -8.08 -10.27 -0.08
N GLN A 51 -8.53 -10.60 1.14
CA GLN A 51 -9.90 -11.11 1.38
C GLN A 51 -10.99 -10.04 1.30
N TRP A 52 -10.63 -8.76 1.42
CA TRP A 52 -11.54 -7.61 1.41
C TRP A 52 -10.97 -6.48 0.54
N PRO A 53 -10.96 -6.65 -0.79
CA PRO A 53 -10.36 -5.67 -1.71
C PRO A 53 -11.02 -4.29 -1.62
N ASP A 54 -12.33 -4.25 -1.35
CA ASP A 54 -13.10 -3.00 -1.20
C ASP A 54 -12.69 -2.18 0.03
N ALA A 55 -11.94 -2.78 0.96
CA ALA A 55 -11.44 -2.07 2.15
C ALA A 55 -10.24 -1.15 1.83
N ILE A 56 -9.53 -1.38 0.72
CA ILE A 56 -8.42 -0.52 0.27
C ILE A 56 -8.96 0.49 -0.73
N GLU A 57 -8.82 1.77 -0.41
CA GLU A 57 -9.12 2.81 -1.41
C GLU A 57 -8.10 2.73 -2.54
N PRO A 58 -8.55 2.58 -3.81
CA PRO A 58 -7.64 2.48 -4.94
C PRO A 58 -6.85 3.79 -5.06
N VAL A 59 -5.52 3.67 -5.04
CA VAL A 59 -4.65 4.80 -5.32
C VAL A 59 -4.71 5.09 -6.82
N THR A 60 -5.28 6.22 -7.19
CA THR A 60 -5.23 6.70 -8.58
C THR A 60 -3.78 7.01 -8.94
N VAL A 61 -3.15 6.14 -9.74
CA VAL A 61 -1.83 6.41 -10.28
C VAL A 61 -2.00 7.52 -11.32
N GLY A 62 -1.56 8.73 -10.97
CA GLY A 62 -1.50 9.83 -11.91
C GLY A 62 -0.66 9.41 -13.11
N VAL A 63 -1.26 9.42 -14.31
CA VAL A 63 -0.56 9.08 -15.56
C VAL A 63 0.56 10.11 -15.73
N ILE A 64 1.80 9.66 -15.62
CA ILE A 64 2.96 10.52 -15.81
C ILE A 64 3.04 10.89 -17.30
N PRO A 65 2.83 12.16 -17.69
CA PRO A 65 2.59 12.53 -19.09
C PRO A 65 3.76 12.25 -20.06
N TRP A 66 4.97 12.03 -19.56
CA TRP A 66 6.14 11.72 -20.40
C TRP A 66 6.36 10.21 -20.63
N LEU A 67 5.73 9.31 -19.84
CA LEU A 67 5.75 7.87 -20.11
C LEU A 67 4.89 7.49 -21.32
N SER A 68 3.89 8.32 -21.66
CA SER A 68 2.99 8.10 -22.80
C SER A 68 3.60 8.51 -24.16
N ARG A 69 4.78 9.14 -24.19
CA ARG A 69 5.44 9.60 -25.44
C ARG A 69 6.34 8.55 -26.11
N GLY A 70 6.30 7.30 -25.68
CA GLY A 70 7.16 6.23 -26.19
C GLY A 70 6.66 5.47 -27.43
N ALA A 71 5.47 5.76 -27.96
CA ALA A 71 4.83 4.91 -28.98
C ALA A 71 4.47 5.63 -30.28
N GLN A 72 5.31 6.55 -30.76
CA GLN A 72 5.18 7.08 -32.12
C GLN A 72 6.53 7.01 -32.83
N LYS A 73 6.79 5.83 -33.43
CA LYS A 73 7.83 5.67 -34.45
C LYS A 73 7.36 6.33 -35.76
N PRO A 74 8.27 6.88 -36.58
CA PRO A 74 7.96 7.56 -37.84
C PRO A 74 7.39 6.61 -38.89
#